data_AF-A0A9E3U8L3-F1
#
_entry.id   AF-A0A9E3U8L3-F1
#
_cell.length_a   1.000
_cell.length_b   1.000
_cell.length_c   1.000
_cell.angle_alpha   90.00
_cell.angle_beta   90.00
_cell.angle_gamma   90.00
#
_symmetry.space_group_name_H-M   'P 1'
#
loop_
_entity.id
_entity.type
_entity.pdbx_description
1 polymer ?
#
loop_
_entity_poly.entity_id
_entity_poly.type
_entity_poly.pdbx_seq_one_letter_code
_entity_poly.pdbx_strand_id
1 'polypeptide(L)'
;MIRYLTAGALVAALGGAPLQCKRDPDPSLRREDTAGDALYALAQDFRAKGNEPAAQQTLRFLVERYPSNRHVPAAKAELDGTAPAAPDDAGK
;
A
#
# COMPACT_ATOMS: atom_id res chain seq x y z
N MET A 1 62.63 -2.39 -0.65
CA MET A 1 61.73 -2.85 -1.73
C MET A 1 61.38 -4.28 -1.36
N ILE A 2 60.18 -4.68 -0.93
CA ILE A 2 58.87 -4.58 -1.57
C ILE A 2 57.83 -4.72 -0.43
N ARG A 3 57.18 -3.61 -0.08
CA ARG A 3 55.82 -3.60 0.48
C ARG A 3 54.88 -4.04 -0.66
N TYR A 4 53.65 -4.45 -0.39
CA TYR A 4 52.59 -4.80 -1.37
C TYR A 4 52.57 -6.27 -1.85
N LEU A 5 52.22 -7.21 -0.96
CA LEU A 5 51.63 -8.49 -1.36
C LEU A 5 50.49 -8.91 -0.40
N THR A 6 49.68 -7.94 0.01
CA THR A 6 48.45 -8.16 0.80
C THR A 6 47.30 -7.40 0.14
N ALA A 7 46.91 -7.74 -1.08
CA ALA A 7 45.75 -7.10 -1.73
C ALA A 7 45.18 -7.88 -2.93
N GLY A 8 45.31 -9.21 -2.97
CA GLY A 8 44.98 -9.98 -4.19
C GLY A 8 43.71 -10.83 -4.15
N ALA A 9 42.96 -10.88 -3.04
CA ALA A 9 41.98 -11.97 -2.82
C ALA A 9 40.53 -11.55 -2.52
N LEU A 10 40.12 -10.30 -2.75
CA LEU A 10 38.76 -9.84 -2.35
C LEU A 10 37.92 -9.14 -3.45
N VAL A 11 38.26 -9.28 -4.73
CA VAL A 11 37.58 -8.51 -5.80
C VAL A 11 36.58 -9.33 -6.64
N ALA A 12 36.56 -10.66 -6.55
CA ALA A 12 35.75 -11.48 -7.47
C ALA A 12 34.41 -12.02 -6.92
N ALA A 13 33.99 -11.65 -5.71
CA ALA A 13 32.74 -12.13 -5.10
C ALA A 13 31.57 -11.12 -5.15
N LEU A 14 31.74 -9.98 -5.83
CA LEU A 14 30.73 -8.90 -5.92
C LEU A 14 29.99 -8.85 -7.27
N GLY A 15 30.31 -9.74 -8.22
CA GLY A 15 29.71 -9.73 -9.57
C GLY A 15 28.33 -10.40 -9.69
N GLY A 16 27.75 -10.89 -8.60
CA GLY A 16 26.50 -11.66 -8.58
C GLY A 16 25.55 -11.21 -7.48
N ALA A 17 25.40 -9.90 -7.25
CA ALA A 17 24.30 -9.38 -6.44
C ALA A 17 22.98 -9.47 -7.24
N PRO A 18 21.86 -9.80 -6.60
CA PRO A 18 21.03 -10.93 -7.00
C PRO A 18 19.86 -10.52 -7.88
N LEU A 19 19.05 -11.50 -8.28
CA LEU A 19 17.65 -11.38 -8.70
C LEU A 19 16.72 -10.72 -7.62
N GLN A 20 17.27 -9.90 -6.72
CA GLN A 20 16.62 -9.17 -5.64
C GLN A 20 15.95 -7.87 -6.09
N CYS A 21 15.97 -7.56 -7.39
CA CYS A 21 15.33 -6.37 -7.96
C CYS A 21 14.18 -6.75 -8.91
N LYS A 22 13.14 -7.41 -8.38
CA LYS A 22 11.71 -7.32 -8.80
C LYS A 22 10.92 -8.45 -8.13
N ARG A 23 10.71 -8.32 -6.83
CA ARG A 23 9.60 -9.02 -6.18
C ARG A 23 8.85 -7.97 -5.42
N ASP A 24 7.73 -7.51 -5.98
CA ASP A 24 6.76 -6.72 -5.21
C ASP A 24 6.14 -7.72 -4.22
N PRO A 25 6.51 -7.69 -2.92
CA PRO A 25 5.93 -8.62 -1.97
C PRO A 25 4.44 -8.33 -1.90
N ASP A 26 3.63 -9.38 -2.06
CA ASP A 26 2.17 -9.30 -2.06
C ASP A 26 1.71 -8.39 -0.90
N PRO A 27 1.06 -7.25 -1.21
CA PRO A 27 0.58 -6.29 -0.22
C PRO A 27 -0.28 -6.91 0.89
N SER A 28 -0.95 -8.02 0.60
CA SER A 28 -1.80 -8.74 1.54
C SER A 28 -1.02 -9.52 2.60
N LEU A 29 0.26 -9.81 2.36
CA LEU A 29 1.13 -10.56 3.28
C LEU A 29 1.88 -9.65 4.27
N ARG A 30 1.56 -8.35 4.32
CA ARG A 30 2.20 -7.41 5.25
C ARG A 30 1.71 -7.65 6.67
N ARG A 31 2.65 -7.63 7.62
CA ARG A 31 2.37 -7.74 9.06
C ARG A 31 1.70 -6.48 9.61
N GLU A 32 1.95 -5.33 8.99
CA GLU A 32 1.43 -4.03 9.42
C GLU A 32 0.59 -3.42 8.30
N ASP A 33 -0.47 -2.72 8.71
CA ASP A 33 -1.28 -1.93 7.81
C ASP A 33 -0.47 -0.77 7.23
N THR A 34 -0.61 -0.55 5.93
CA THR A 34 -0.02 0.62 5.30
C THR A 34 -0.87 1.86 5.61
N ALA A 35 -0.29 3.05 5.43
CA ALA A 35 -1.05 4.30 5.57
C ALA A 35 -2.32 4.32 4.70
N GLY A 36 -2.28 3.72 3.50
CA GLY A 36 -3.46 3.60 2.65
C GLY A 36 -4.56 2.69 3.21
N ASP A 37 -4.18 1.64 3.94
CA ASP A 37 -5.14 0.73 4.58
C ASP A 37 -5.84 1.44 5.74
N ALA A 38 -5.09 2.20 6.55
CA ALA A 38 -5.65 3.04 7.61
C ALA A 38 -6.59 4.13 7.08
N LEU A 39 -6.25 4.76 5.94
CA LEU A 39 -7.11 5.75 5.29
C LEU A 39 -8.41 5.15 4.76
N TYR A 40 -8.36 3.94 4.21
CA TYR A 40 -9.57 3.24 3.79
C TYR A 40 -10.47 2.93 5.00
N ALA A 41 -9.90 2.39 6.09
CA ALA A 41 -10.64 2.14 7.32
C ALA A 41 -11.28 3.41 7.91
N LEU A 42 -10.55 4.53 7.86
CA LEU A 42 -11.06 5.83 8.29
C LEU A 42 -12.25 6.31 7.43
N ALA A 43 -12.20 6.10 6.12
CA ALA A 43 -13.33 6.42 5.25
C ALA A 43 -14.57 5.60 5.62
N GLN A 44 -14.41 4.31 5.91
CA GLN A 44 -15.53 3.46 6.35
C GLN A 44 -16.09 3.89 7.71
N ASP A 45 -15.25 4.30 8.65
CA ASP A 45 -15.69 4.86 9.93
C ASP A 45 -16.49 6.16 9.74
N PHE A 46 -16.05 7.05 8.84
CA PHE A 46 -16.84 8.24 8.49
C PHE A 46 -18.22 7.89 7.93
N ARG A 47 -18.32 6.88 7.06
CA ARG A 47 -19.62 6.40 6.56
C ARG A 47 -20.50 5.82 7.66
N ALA A 48 -19.94 4.98 8.51
CA ALA A 48 -20.66 4.41 9.66
C ALA A 48 -21.23 5.49 10.59
N LYS A 49 -20.54 6.64 10.67
CA LYS A 49 -20.98 7.83 11.40
C LYS A 49 -21.89 8.78 10.61
N GLY A 50 -22.29 8.42 9.39
CA GLY A 50 -23.13 9.23 8.50
C GLY A 50 -22.42 10.44 7.88
N ASN A 51 -21.10 10.54 7.99
CA ASN A 51 -20.30 11.62 7.39
C ASN A 51 -19.81 11.23 6.00
N GLU A 52 -20.76 11.13 5.06
CA GLU A 52 -20.50 10.78 3.67
C GLU A 52 -19.53 11.75 2.96
N PRO A 53 -19.58 13.08 3.17
CA PRO A 53 -18.62 14.00 2.56
C PRO A 53 -17.17 13.72 2.97
N ALA A 54 -16.93 13.45 4.26
CA ALA A 54 -15.59 13.13 4.74
C ALA A 54 -15.10 11.79 4.19
N ALA A 55 -15.96 10.76 4.16
CA ALA A 55 -15.63 9.48 3.56
C ALA A 55 -15.17 9.63 2.11
N GLN A 56 -15.95 10.32 1.27
CA GLN A 56 -15.59 10.55 -0.14
C GLN A 56 -14.30 11.37 -0.30
N GLN A 57 -14.07 12.37 0.55
CA GLN A 57 -12.81 13.13 0.54
C GLN A 57 -11.61 12.25 0.88
N THR A 58 -11.75 11.38 1.88
CA THR A 58 -10.69 10.43 2.27
C THR A 58 -10.42 9.42 1.16
N LEU A 59 -11.46 8.87 0.51
CA LEU A 59 -11.29 7.95 -0.62
C LEU A 59 -10.61 8.63 -1.82
N ARG A 60 -10.97 9.88 -2.14
CA ARG A 60 -10.25 10.65 -3.19
C ARG A 60 -8.78 10.80 -2.85
N PHE A 61 -8.46 11.19 -1.62
CA PHE A 61 -7.09 11.33 -1.15
C PHE A 61 -6.32 10.01 -1.22
N LEU A 62 -6.95 8.89 -0.85
CA LEU A 62 -6.38 7.55 -0.95
C LEU A 62 -5.99 7.22 -2.39
N VAL A 63 -6.90 7.44 -3.34
CA VAL A 63 -6.68 7.15 -4.77
C VAL A 63 -5.57 8.03 -5.35
N GLU A 64 -5.53 9.31 -4.99
CA GLU A 64 -4.54 10.26 -5.49
C GLU A 64 -3.14 10.00 -4.91
N ARG A 65 -3.06 9.77 -3.59
CA ARG A 65 -1.78 9.71 -2.87
C ARG A 65 -1.18 8.31 -2.79
N TYR A 66 -2.02 7.27 -2.84
CA TYR A 66 -1.62 5.86 -2.71
C TYR A 66 -2.22 4.99 -3.83
N PRO A 67 -1.93 5.27 -5.11
CA PRO A 67 -2.57 4.60 -6.25
C PRO A 67 -2.31 3.08 -6.33
N SER A 68 -1.27 2.57 -5.65
CA SER A 68 -0.93 1.15 -5.58
C SER A 68 -1.51 0.43 -4.35
N ASN A 69 -2.27 1.11 -3.50
CA ASN A 69 -2.89 0.47 -2.34
C ASN A 69 -4.01 -0.51 -2.80
N ARG A 70 -4.15 -1.62 -2.09
CA ARG A 70 -5.10 -2.71 -2.40
C ARG A 70 -6.57 -2.26 -2.41
N HIS A 71 -6.90 -1.19 -1.70
CA HIS A 71 -8.26 -0.66 -1.60
C HIS A 71 -8.60 0.37 -2.69
N VAL A 72 -7.63 0.80 -3.51
CA VAL A 72 -7.88 1.78 -4.58
C VAL A 72 -8.96 1.33 -5.58
N PRO A 73 -9.03 0.06 -6.03
CA PRO A 73 -10.12 -0.38 -6.91
C PRO A 73 -11.50 -0.23 -6.27
N ALA A 74 -11.64 -0.58 -4.99
CA ALA A 74 -12.89 -0.41 -4.24
C ALA A 74 -13.23 1.07 -4.05
N ALA A 75 -12.26 1.88 -3.62
CA ALA A 75 -12.43 3.33 -3.46
C ALA A 75 -12.89 4.01 -4.76
N LYS A 76 -12.35 3.60 -5.92
CA LYS A 76 -12.81 4.10 -7.23
C LYS A 76 -14.25 3.69 -7.52
N ALA A 77 -14.59 2.40 -7.35
CA ALA A 77 -15.95 1.92 -7.56
C ALA A 77 -16.97 2.65 -6.66
N GLU A 78 -16.59 2.96 -5.43
CA GLU A 78 -17.42 3.74 -4.49
C GLU A 78 -17.58 5.20 -4.93
N LEU A 79 -16.51 5.85 -5.40
CA LEU A 79 -16.55 7.23 -5.91
C LEU A 79 -17.34 7.34 -7.22
N ASP A 80 -17.30 6.30 -8.05
CA ASP A 80 -18.05 6.21 -9.32
C ASP A 80 -19.52 5.78 -9.08
N GLY A 81 -19.94 5.57 -7.83
CA GLY A 81 -21.30 5.15 -7.49
C GLY A 81 -21.68 3.74 -7.97
N THR A 82 -20.68 2.93 -8.34
CA THR A 82 -20.85 1.56 -8.85
C THR A 82 -20.67 0.51 -7.74
N ALA A 83 -20.14 0.89 -6.58
CA ALA A 83 -20.10 0.00 -5.43
C ALA A 83 -21.52 -0.29 -4.95
N PRO A 84 -21.86 -1.57 -4.64
CA PRO A 84 -23.10 -1.85 -3.94
C PRO A 84 -23.07 -1.04 -2.64
N ALA A 85 -24.11 -0.22 -2.42
CA ALA A 85 -24.31 0.47 -1.16
C ALA A 85 -24.08 -0.57 -0.05
N ALA A 86 -23.12 -0.29 0.84
CA ALA A 86 -22.89 -1.15 2.00
C ALA A 86 -24.25 -1.42 2.66
N PRO A 87 -24.56 -2.66 3.04
CA PRO A 87 -25.85 -2.98 3.63
C PRO A 87 -26.06 -2.03 4.80
N ASP A 88 -27.12 -1.24 4.67
CA ASP A 88 -27.78 -0.51 5.72
C ASP A 88 -28.12 -1.51 6.82
N ASP A 89 -27.19 -1.68 7.77
CA ASP A 89 -27.48 -2.35 9.03
C ASP A 89 -28.50 -1.48 9.77
N ALA A 90 -29.75 -1.86 9.52
CA ALA A 90 -30.96 -1.53 10.23
C ALA A 90 -30.70 -1.47 11.75
N GLY A 91 -31.27 -0.43 12.36
CA GLY A 91 -31.11 -0.17 13.78
C GLY A 91 -31.36 -1.38 14.68
N LYS A 92 -30.54 -1.47 15.72
CA LYS A 92 -30.94 -1.97 17.04
C LYS A 92 -30.02 -1.44 18.14
#